data_AF-A0A352KPS8-F1
#
_entry.id   AF-A0A352KPS8-F1
#
_cell.length_a   1.000
_cell.length_b   1.000
_cell.length_c   1.000
_cell.angle_alpha   90.00
_cell.angle_beta   90.00
_cell.angle_gamma   90.00
#
_symmetry.space_group_name_H-M   'P 1'
#
loop_
_entity.id
_entity.type
_entity.pdbx_description
1 polymer ?
#
loop_
_entity_poly.entity_id
_entity_poly.type
_entity_poly.pdbx_seq_one_letter_code
_entity_poly.pdbx_strand_id
1 'polypeptide(L)'
;LHTRMPDFIGRISIPLFIVMLAPVGIMPNLGLNEWGHTFFYAEELFAAPIHWGFVILAWGIFAFAGFMLQSLNRLKVLTSEVYAKQASDMADARRVSS
;
A
#
# COMPACT_ATOMS: atom_id res chain seq x y z
N LEU A 1 -7.91 -0.12 -8.23
CA LEU A 1 -6.54 -0.45 -8.69
C LEU A 1 -6.54 -1.59 -9.70
N HIS A 2 -6.96 -2.81 -9.32
CA HIS A 2 -6.99 -3.98 -10.22
C HIS A 2 -7.86 -3.85 -11.49
N THR A 3 -8.79 -2.88 -11.53
CA THR A 3 -9.70 -2.68 -12.66
C THR A 3 -9.31 -1.53 -13.59
N ARG A 4 -8.32 -0.71 -13.21
CA ARG A 4 -8.00 0.56 -13.88
C ARG A 4 -6.51 0.79 -14.12
N MET A 5 -5.64 0.08 -13.40
CA MET A 5 -4.19 0.23 -13.55
C MET A 5 -3.60 -1.06 -14.12
N PRO A 6 -2.99 -1.03 -15.33
CA PRO A 6 -2.49 -2.22 -16.01
C PRO A 6 -1.56 -3.10 -15.17
N ASP A 7 -0.73 -2.48 -14.33
CA ASP A 7 0.24 -3.19 -13.49
C ASP A 7 -0.39 -4.09 -12.42
N PHE A 8 -1.65 -3.82 -12.09
CA PHE A 8 -2.40 -4.54 -11.07
C PHE A 8 -3.47 -5.45 -11.71
N ILE A 9 -3.65 -5.46 -13.03
CA ILE A 9 -4.61 -6.36 -13.69
C ILE A 9 -4.08 -7.79 -13.65
N GLY A 10 -4.87 -8.72 -13.10
CA GLY A 10 -4.51 -10.15 -13.04
C GLY A 10 -3.34 -10.49 -12.10
N ARG A 11 -2.88 -9.54 -11.28
CA ARG A 11 -1.77 -9.73 -10.32
C ARG A 11 -2.15 -9.13 -8.98
N ILE A 12 -1.72 -9.76 -7.89
CA ILE A 12 -1.89 -9.24 -6.53
C ILE A 12 -0.60 -8.55 -6.12
N SER A 13 -0.69 -7.28 -5.72
CA SER A 13 0.43 -6.59 -5.09
C SER A 13 0.51 -6.99 -3.62
N ILE A 14 1.60 -7.65 -3.25
CA ILE A 14 1.89 -8.07 -1.87
C ILE A 14 1.78 -6.90 -0.88
N PRO A 15 2.45 -5.74 -1.10
CA PRO A 15 2.33 -4.63 -0.15
C PRO A 15 0.91 -4.08 -0.07
N LEU A 16 0.19 -3.94 -1.19
CA LEU A 16 -1.21 -3.49 -1.17
C LEU A 16 -2.12 -4.48 -0.42
N PHE A 17 -1.90 -5.77 -0.60
CA PHE A 17 -2.65 -6.82 0.08
C PHE A 17 -2.45 -6.76 1.61
N ILE A 18 -1.22 -6.62 2.08
CA ILE A 18 -0.90 -6.48 3.50
C ILE A 18 -1.53 -5.21 4.09
N VAL A 19 -1.48 -4.10 3.37
CA VAL A 19 -2.16 -2.84 3.78
C VAL A 19 -3.66 -3.06 3.97
N MET A 20 -4.32 -3.79 3.06
CA MET A 20 -5.75 -4.07 3.14
C MET A 20 -6.09 -5.03 4.30
N LEU A 21 -5.17 -5.92 4.67
CA LEU A 21 -5.35 -6.84 5.80
C LEU A 21 -5.08 -6.20 7.16
N ALA A 22 -4.26 -5.14 7.23
CA ALA A 22 -3.90 -4.52 8.51
C ALA A 22 -5.12 -4.02 9.34
N PRO A 23 -6.16 -3.38 8.75
CA PRO A 23 -7.39 -3.04 9.47
C PRO A 23 -8.16 -4.24 10.01
N VAL A 24 -8.08 -5.39 9.33
CA VAL A 24 -8.69 -6.63 9.82
C VAL A 24 -7.87 -7.20 10.97
N GLY A 25 -6.53 -7.16 10.84
CA GLY A 25 -5.60 -7.67 11.83
C GLY A 25 -5.56 -6.88 13.14
N ILE A 26 -6.04 -5.63 13.17
CA ILE A 26 -6.18 -4.82 14.40
C ILE A 26 -7.51 -5.06 15.12
N MET A 27 -8.51 -5.70 14.49
CA MET A 27 -9.81 -5.93 15.13
C MET A 27 -9.72 -6.76 16.42
N PRO A 28 -8.90 -7.83 16.51
CA PRO A 28 -8.69 -8.53 17.78
C PRO A 28 -8.15 -7.61 18.87
N ASN A 29 -7.22 -6.72 18.54
CA ASN A 29 -6.69 -5.72 19.47
C ASN A 29 -7.77 -4.77 19.98
N LEU A 30 -8.62 -4.27 19.08
CA LEU A 30 -9.69 -3.34 19.43
C LEU A 30 -10.72 -4.02 20.34
N GLY A 31 -11.15 -5.23 19.98
CA GLY A 31 -12.11 -6.00 20.76
C GLY A 31 -11.59 -6.40 22.15
N LEU A 32 -10.32 -6.81 22.26
CA LEU A 32 -9.69 -7.10 23.55
C LEU A 32 -9.49 -5.85 24.39
N ASN A 33 -9.19 -4.70 23.76
CA ASN A 33 -9.05 -3.42 24.44
C ASN A 33 -10.38 -2.96 25.04
N GLU A 34 -11.48 -3.03 24.29
CA GLU A 34 -12.83 -2.70 24.77
C GLU A 34 -13.31 -3.69 25.84
N TRP A 35 -13.05 -5.00 25.65
CA TRP A 35 -13.41 -6.03 26.62
C TRP A 35 -12.62 -5.90 27.93
N GLY A 36 -11.34 -5.52 27.88
CA GLY A 36 -10.49 -5.28 29.05
C GLY A 36 -11.01 -4.19 29.99
N HIS A 37 -11.81 -3.24 29.49
CA HIS A 37 -12.49 -2.24 30.33
C HIS A 37 -13.65 -2.82 31.17
N THR A 38 -14.09 -4.06 30.91
CA THR A 38 -15.28 -4.65 31.57
C THR A 38 -14.96 -5.77 32.59
N PHE A 39 -13.72 -6.26 32.69
CA PHE A 39 -13.35 -7.33 33.63
C PHE A 39 -12.02 -7.03 34.37
N PHE A 40 -12.06 -7.00 35.71
CA PHE A 40 -10.93 -6.60 36.57
C PHE A 40 -9.84 -7.70 36.77
N TYR A 41 -10.15 -8.98 36.49
CA TYR A 41 -9.19 -10.12 36.56
C TYR A 41 -8.45 -10.40 35.24
N ALA A 42 -8.59 -9.51 34.27
CA ALA A 42 -8.12 -9.66 32.89
C ALA A 42 -6.68 -9.13 32.68
N GLU A 43 -6.16 -8.31 33.60
CA GLU A 43 -4.92 -7.56 33.34
C GLU A 43 -3.70 -8.44 33.02
N GLU A 44 -3.55 -9.61 33.64
CA GLU A 44 -2.42 -10.52 33.37
C GLU A 44 -2.58 -11.37 32.11
N LEU A 45 -3.82 -11.66 31.67
CA LEU A 45 -4.08 -12.51 30.51
C LEU A 45 -4.13 -11.72 29.19
N PHE A 46 -4.53 -10.45 29.24
CA PHE A 46 -4.75 -9.62 28.04
C PHE A 46 -3.64 -8.59 27.78
N ALA A 47 -2.72 -8.37 28.74
CA ALA A 47 -1.55 -7.54 28.51
C ALA A 47 -0.69 -8.04 27.33
N ALA A 48 -0.43 -9.34 27.23
CA ALA A 48 0.40 -9.86 26.13
C ALA A 48 -0.28 -9.81 24.75
N PRO A 49 -1.53 -10.28 24.56
CA PRO A 49 -2.21 -10.25 23.25
C PRO A 49 -2.50 -8.85 22.70
N ILE A 50 -2.83 -7.87 23.55
CA ILE A 50 -3.15 -6.49 23.10
C ILE A 50 -1.96 -5.79 22.45
N HIS A 51 -0.71 -6.16 22.76
CA HIS A 51 0.43 -5.47 22.16
C HIS A 51 0.78 -5.96 20.75
N TRP A 52 0.39 -7.19 20.40
CA TRP A 52 0.75 -7.80 19.12
C TRP A 52 -0.01 -7.22 17.92
N GLY A 53 -1.24 -6.71 18.07
CA GLY A 53 -1.90 -6.06 16.93
C GLY A 53 -1.29 -4.71 16.55
N PHE A 54 -0.57 -4.02 17.45
CA PHE A 54 0.25 -2.87 17.06
C PHE A 54 1.43 -3.28 16.16
N VAL A 55 1.94 -4.50 16.33
CA VAL A 55 2.95 -5.08 15.43
C VAL A 55 2.35 -5.29 14.04
N ILE A 56 1.13 -5.83 13.95
CA ILE A 56 0.43 -5.97 12.66
C ILE A 56 0.17 -4.61 12.01
N LEU A 57 -0.22 -3.59 12.80
CA LEU A 57 -0.38 -2.23 12.30
C LEU A 57 0.94 -1.65 11.76
N ALA A 58 2.06 -1.86 12.47
CA ALA A 58 3.38 -1.44 12.02
C ALA A 58 3.78 -2.12 10.70
N TRP A 59 3.54 -3.42 10.56
CA TRP A 59 3.73 -4.13 9.29
C TRP A 59 2.84 -3.59 8.17
N GLY A 60 1.60 -3.20 8.48
CA GLY A 60 0.71 -2.50 7.57
C GLY A 60 1.29 -1.17 7.06
N ILE A 61 1.88 -0.38 7.95
CA ILE A 61 2.53 0.90 7.60
C ILE A 61 3.77 0.67 6.73
N PHE A 62 4.60 -0.33 7.05
CA PHE A 62 5.74 -0.68 6.20
C PHE A 62 5.30 -1.16 4.81
N ALA A 63 4.23 -1.95 4.74
CA ALA A 63 3.65 -2.37 3.48
C ALA A 63 3.10 -1.18 2.68
N PHE A 64 2.53 -0.17 3.36
CA PHE A 64 2.09 1.07 2.72
C PHE A 64 3.26 1.83 2.09
N ALA A 65 4.40 1.93 2.77
CA ALA A 65 5.62 2.49 2.19
C ALA A 65 6.07 1.73 0.94
N GLY A 66 6.03 0.38 0.98
CA GLY A 66 6.30 -0.46 -0.19
C GLY A 66 5.34 -0.22 -1.36
N PHE A 67 4.05 -0.02 -1.07
CA PHE A 67 3.05 0.33 -2.08
C PHE A 67 3.27 1.74 -2.67
N MET A 68 3.72 2.71 -1.86
CA MET A 68 4.12 4.02 -2.38
C MET A 68 5.29 3.93 -3.36
N LEU A 69 6.29 3.11 -3.08
CA LEU A 69 7.40 2.89 -4.01
C LEU A 69 6.92 2.29 -5.35
N GLN A 70 5.97 1.36 -5.32
CA GLN A 70 5.36 0.83 -6.56
C GLN A 70 4.66 1.93 -7.36
N SER A 71 3.93 2.82 -6.67
CA SER A 71 3.22 3.93 -7.28
C SER A 71 4.18 4.95 -7.89
N LEU A 72 5.27 5.29 -7.19
CA LEU A 72 6.31 6.20 -7.67
C LEU A 72 7.08 5.63 -8.87
N ASN A 73 7.39 4.33 -8.85
CA ASN A 73 8.03 3.68 -10.00
C ASN A 73 7.15 3.73 -11.25
N ARG A 74 5.84 3.50 -11.10
CA ARG A 74 4.90 3.64 -12.21
C ARG A 74 4.82 5.07 -12.72
N LEU A 75 4.79 6.05 -11.82
CA LEU A 75 4.83 7.47 -12.18
C LEU A 75 6.10 7.82 -12.96
N LYS A 76 7.28 7.35 -12.50
CA LYS A 76 8.55 7.54 -13.21
C LYS A 76 8.50 7.02 -14.65
N VAL A 77 7.99 5.80 -14.84
CA VAL A 77 7.86 5.19 -16.19
C VAL A 77 6.96 6.06 -17.07
N LEU A 78 5.77 6.44 -16.60
CA LEU A 78 4.86 7.27 -17.39
C LEU A 78 5.48 8.60 -17.77
N THR A 79 6.15 9.26 -16.83
CA THR A 79 6.82 10.55 -17.08
C THR A 79 7.91 10.41 -18.13
N SER A 80 8.75 9.36 -18.06
CA SER A 80 9.78 9.14 -19.08
C SER A 80 9.21 8.87 -20.48
N GLU A 81 8.13 8.10 -20.57
CA GLU A 81 7.46 7.80 -21.85
C GLU A 81 6.87 9.07 -22.49
N VAL A 82 6.28 9.96 -21.67
CA VAL A 82 5.77 11.26 -22.14
C VAL A 82 6.90 12.11 -22.72
N TYR A 83 8.02 12.23 -22.02
CA TYR A 83 9.17 12.99 -22.52
C TYR A 83 9.78 12.37 -23.79
N ALA A 84 9.90 11.04 -23.84
CA ALA A 84 10.41 10.34 -25.01
C ALA A 84 9.53 10.59 -26.25
N LYS A 85 8.19 10.52 -26.07
CA LYS A 85 7.24 10.80 -27.14
C LYS A 85 7.31 12.26 -27.60
N GLN A 86 7.42 13.21 -26.68
CA GLN A 86 7.58 14.62 -27.05
C GLN A 86 8.85 14.86 -27.88
N ALA A 87 9.96 14.21 -27.52
CA ALA A 87 11.20 14.30 -28.26
C ALA A 87 11.07 13.72 -29.68
N SER A 88 10.38 12.58 -29.85
CA SER A 88 10.14 12.00 -31.18
C SER A 88 9.25 12.87 -32.05
N ASP A 89 8.17 13.44 -31.48
CA ASP A 89 7.24 14.29 -32.21
C ASP A 89 7.93 15.57 -32.73
N MET A 90 8.84 16.16 -31.94
CA MET A 90 9.65 17.31 -32.35
C MET A 90 10.66 16.96 -33.45
N ALA A 91 11.28 15.77 -33.36
CA ALA A 91 12.22 15.30 -34.38
C ALA A 91 11.52 15.04 -35.73
N ASP A 92 10.30 14.51 -35.70
CA ASP A 92 9.50 14.27 -36.90
C ASP A 92 9.03 15.58 -37.54
N ALA A 93 8.52 16.52 -36.75
CA ALA A 93 8.13 17.85 -37.23
C ALA A 93 9.28 18.58 -37.95
N ARG A 94 10.51 18.43 -37.44
CA ARG A 94 11.71 19.01 -38.08
C ARG A 94 12.04 18.36 -39.43
N ARG A 95 11.79 17.06 -39.60
CA ARG A 95 12.02 16.34 -40.87
C ARG A 95 11.00 16.73 -41.94
N VAL A 96 9.76 16.98 -41.56
CA VAL A 96 8.70 17.38 -42.52
C VAL A 96 8.89 18.82 -43.02
N SER A 97 9.58 19.67 -42.26
CA SER A 97 9.87 21.06 -42.62
C SER A 97 11.11 21.28 -43.50
N SER A 98 11.88 20.23 -43.81
CA SER A 98 13.10 20.29 -44.63
C SER A 98 12.90 19.63 -46.00
#